data_AF-A0A225WK18-F1
#
_entry.id   AF-A0A225WK18-F1
#
_cell.length_a   1.000
_cell.length_b   1.000
_cell.length_c   1.000
_cell.angle_alpha   90.00
_cell.angle_beta   90.00
_cell.angle_gamma   90.00
#
_symmetry.space_group_name_H-M   'P 1'
#
loop_
_entity.id
_entity.type
_entity.pdbx_description
1 polymer ?
#
loop_
_entity_poly.entity_id
_entity_poly.type
_entity_poly.pdbx_seq_one_letter_code
_entity_poly.pdbx_strand_id
1 'polypeptide(L)'
;MKKGRLIDPKHDLRSKGIDKNYLETYYPVVRIESVRLVLLLAMILGLECRHVDFVTALLNGVLSDVDIYMEQPEGYDDGSGRVCKLLKGL
;
A
#
# COMPACT_ATOMS: atom_id res chain seq x y z
N MET A 1 7.13 -15.73 11.80
CA MET A 1 6.95 -14.53 10.95
C MET A 1 6.88 -13.31 11.87
N LYS A 2 7.93 -12.48 11.90
CA LYS A 2 7.92 -11.22 12.68
C LYS A 2 7.41 -10.09 11.78
N LYS A 3 6.43 -9.32 12.26
CA LYS A 3 5.84 -8.17 11.54
C LYS A 3 6.76 -6.96 11.67
N GLY A 4 7.04 -6.27 10.56
CA GLY A 4 7.67 -4.94 10.59
C GLY A 4 6.75 -3.93 11.27
N ARG A 5 7.32 -3.01 12.06
CA ARG A 5 6.58 -1.96 12.76
C ARG A 5 6.66 -0.66 11.96
N LEU A 6 5.51 -0.03 11.73
CA LEU A 6 5.41 1.29 11.11
C LEU A 6 5.68 2.39 12.15
N ILE A 7 6.36 3.46 11.74
CA ILE A 7 6.77 4.57 12.62
C ILE A 7 6.35 5.90 12.00
N ASP A 8 5.83 6.83 12.81
CA ASP A 8 5.59 8.22 12.41
C ASP A 8 6.74 9.14 12.88
N PRO A 9 7.52 9.75 11.97
CA PRO A 9 8.71 10.53 12.35
C PRO A 9 8.39 11.87 13.04
N LYS A 10 7.13 12.30 13.09
CA LYS A 10 6.71 13.54 13.76
C LYS A 10 6.30 13.34 15.23
N HIS A 11 6.28 12.11 15.72
CA HIS A 11 5.77 11.81 17.06
C HIS A 11 6.58 10.73 17.79
N ASP A 12 7.90 10.72 17.65
CA ASP A 12 8.73 9.91 18.54
C ASP A 12 8.99 10.63 19.87
N LEU A 13 8.03 10.50 20.79
CA LEU A 13 8.28 10.57 22.22
C LEU A 13 7.39 9.52 22.93
N ARG A 14 7.87 8.27 22.98
CA ARG A 14 7.52 7.27 24.01
C ARG A 14 6.06 6.75 24.12
N SER A 15 5.20 6.87 23.11
CA SER A 15 3.82 6.38 23.22
C SER A 15 3.61 4.99 22.61
N LYS A 16 3.28 4.04 23.50
CA LYS A 16 2.47 2.84 23.17
C LYS A 16 1.18 3.31 22.48
N GLY A 17 1.13 3.25 21.16
CA GLY A 17 -0.08 3.56 20.43
C GLY A 17 0.18 3.37 18.95
N ILE A 18 -0.42 2.34 18.37
CA ILE A 18 -0.60 2.24 16.93
C ILE A 18 -1.33 3.53 16.53
N ASP A 19 -0.64 4.43 15.81
CA ASP A 19 -1.26 5.67 15.37
C ASP A 19 -2.50 5.33 14.53
N LYS A 20 -3.60 6.02 14.82
CA LYS A 20 -4.92 5.70 14.28
C LYS A 20 -5.15 6.33 12.88
N ASN A 21 -4.11 6.88 12.26
CA ASN A 21 -4.21 7.54 10.94
C ASN A 21 -3.96 6.61 9.74
N TYR A 22 -3.75 5.31 9.93
CA TYR A 22 -3.75 4.35 8.82
C TYR A 22 -5.15 4.03 8.27
N LEU A 23 -6.21 4.45 8.99
CA LEU A 23 -7.59 4.06 8.70
C LEU A 23 -8.19 4.75 7.46
N GLU A 24 -7.58 5.83 6.97
CA GLU A 24 -7.98 6.49 5.71
C GLU A 24 -7.09 6.08 4.52
N THR A 25 -6.42 4.92 4.59
CA THR A 25 -5.71 4.39 3.42
C THR A 25 -6.72 3.79 2.44
N TYR A 26 -7.27 4.63 1.57
CA TYR A 26 -7.99 4.17 0.39
C TYR A 26 -6.97 3.57 -0.58
N TYR A 27 -6.71 2.26 -0.44
CA TYR A 27 -6.07 1.52 -1.53
C TYR A 27 -6.95 1.70 -2.78
N PRO A 28 -6.41 1.88 -4.00
CA PRO A 28 -7.19 1.99 -5.22
C PRO A 28 -7.87 0.65 -5.53
N VAL A 29 -8.95 0.35 -4.81
CA VAL A 29 -9.84 -0.77 -5.10
C VAL A 29 -10.73 -0.30 -6.24
N VAL A 30 -10.56 -0.93 -7.40
CA VAL A 30 -11.43 -0.66 -8.55
C VAL A 30 -12.88 -0.89 -8.14
N ARG A 31 -13.71 0.13 -8.37
CA ARG A 31 -15.16 0.06 -8.15
C ARG A 31 -15.79 -0.97 -9.08
N ILE A 32 -16.64 -1.84 -8.55
CA ILE A 32 -17.28 -2.91 -9.33
C ILE A 32 -18.17 -2.37 -10.45
N GLU A 33 -18.73 -1.17 -10.26
CA GLU A 33 -19.51 -0.45 -11.27
C GLU A 33 -18.66 -0.13 -12.49
N SER A 34 -17.40 0.28 -12.29
CA SER A 34 -16.46 0.56 -13.37
C SER A 34 -16.08 -0.71 -14.13
N VAL A 35 -15.87 -1.83 -13.43
CA VAL A 35 -15.60 -3.13 -14.08
C VAL A 35 -16.78 -3.55 -14.96
N ARG A 36 -18.01 -3.46 -14.43
CA ARG A 36 -19.23 -3.80 -15.17
C ARG A 36 -19.42 -2.94 -16.41
N LEU A 37 -19.16 -1.63 -16.32
CA LEU A 37 -19.23 -0.73 -17.45
C LEU A 37 -18.25 -1.12 -18.56
N VAL A 38 -17.00 -1.42 -18.21
CA VAL A 38 -15.98 -1.83 -19.18
C VAL A 38 -16.37 -3.15 -19.86
N LEU A 39 -16.87 -4.13 -19.09
CA LEU A 39 -17.34 -5.40 -19.66
C LEU A 39 -18.54 -5.23 -20.59
N LEU A 40 -19.48 -4.34 -20.25
CA LEU A 40 -20.63 -4.03 -21.11
C LEU A 40 -20.19 -3.37 -22.42
N LEU A 41 -19.25 -2.42 -22.35
CA LEU A 41 -18.68 -1.79 -23.54
C LEU A 41 -17.95 -2.81 -24.43
N ALA A 42 -17.17 -3.71 -23.83
CA ALA A 42 -16.52 -4.77 -24.58
C ALA A 42 -17.53 -5.68 -25.29
N MET A 43 -18.64 -6.03 -24.63
CA MET A 43 -19.71 -6.81 -25.24
C MET A 43 -20.37 -6.08 -26.43
N ILE A 44 -20.72 -4.80 -26.26
CA ILE A 44 -21.35 -3.99 -27.32
C ILE A 44 -20.42 -3.83 -28.52
N LEU A 45 -19.11 -3.69 -28.28
CA LEU A 45 -18.11 -3.51 -29.32
C LEU A 45 -17.55 -4.83 -29.88
N GLY A 46 -18.02 -5.99 -29.40
CA GLY A 46 -17.55 -7.30 -29.83
C GLY A 46 -16.08 -7.58 -29.50
N LEU A 47 -15.55 -6.98 -28.42
CA LEU A 47 -14.16 -7.14 -27.99
C LEU A 47 -13.99 -8.36 -27.08
N GLU A 48 -12.86 -9.07 -27.25
CA GLU A 48 -12.48 -10.13 -26.33
C GLU A 48 -11.88 -9.56 -25.04
N CYS A 49 -12.40 -10.00 -23.90
CA CYS A 49 -11.89 -9.66 -22.58
C CYS A 49 -11.03 -10.80 -22.02
N ARG A 50 -9.85 -10.46 -21.50
CA ARG A 50 -9.00 -11.39 -20.72
C ARG A 50 -8.81 -10.85 -19.32
N HIS A 51 -9.13 -11.67 -18.32
CA HIS A 51 -8.80 -11.37 -16.93
C HIS A 51 -7.35 -11.75 -16.66
N VAL A 52 -6.59 -10.82 -16.06
CA VAL A 52 -5.22 -11.05 -15.60
C VAL A 52 -5.19 -10.72 -14.12
N ASP A 53 -4.86 -11.71 -13.30
CA ASP A 53 -4.66 -11.54 -11.86
C ASP A 53 -3.18 -11.32 -11.58
N PHE A 54 -2.86 -10.24 -10.87
CA PHE A 54 -1.50 -9.92 -10.46
C PHE A 54 -1.37 -10.16 -8.96
N VAL A 55 -0.66 -11.23 -8.61
CA VAL A 55 -0.40 -11.65 -7.21
C VAL A 55 0.18 -10.52 -6.34
N THR A 56 0.83 -9.54 -6.96
CA THR A 56 1.51 -8.42 -6.28
C THR A 56 0.97 -7.04 -6.69
N ALA A 57 -0.29 -6.95 -7.13
CA ALA A 57 -0.90 -5.66 -7.49
C ALA A 57 -0.88 -4.66 -6.32
N LEU A 58 -1.01 -5.16 -5.09
CA LEU A 58 -0.93 -4.38 -3.85
C LEU A 58 0.49 -3.79 -3.65
N LEU A 59 1.49 -4.67 -3.68
CA LEU A 59 2.90 -4.36 -3.47
C LEU A 59 3.50 -3.38 -4.48
N ASN A 60 2.93 -3.31 -5.68
CA ASN A 60 3.44 -2.46 -6.76
C ASN A 60 2.76 -1.09 -6.85
N GLY A 61 1.72 -0.82 -6.05
CA GLY A 61 1.09 0.49 -6.00
C GLY A 61 2.08 1.54 -5.51
N VAL A 62 2.22 2.65 -6.23
CA VAL A 62 3.05 3.77 -5.78
C VAL A 62 2.32 4.49 -4.64
N LEU A 63 3.02 4.74 -3.54
CA LEU A 63 2.47 5.50 -2.42
C LEU A 63 2.68 7.00 -2.69
N SER A 64 1.76 7.62 -3.44
CA SER A 64 1.84 9.05 -3.80
C SER A 64 1.27 9.97 -2.72
N ASP A 65 0.26 9.50 -1.99
CA ASP A 65 -0.59 10.36 -1.17
C ASP A 65 -0.25 10.29 0.33
N VAL A 66 0.52 9.27 0.74
CA VAL A 66 0.88 9.03 2.13
C VAL A 66 2.36 8.66 2.25
N ASP A 67 3.06 9.36 3.16
CA ASP A 67 4.42 9.03 3.54
C ASP A 67 4.41 7.99 4.66
N ILE A 68 4.84 6.77 4.34
CA ILE A 68 4.89 5.65 5.29
C ILE A 68 6.34 5.35 5.65
N TYR A 69 6.64 5.22 6.96
CA TYR A 69 7.97 4.85 7.44
C TYR A 69 7.92 3.58 8.30
N MET A 70 9.03 2.85 8.34
CA MET A 70 9.18 1.60 9.10
C MET A 70 10.55 1.49 9.76
N GLU A 71 10.64 0.68 10.81
CA GLU A 71 11.92 0.32 11.43
C GLU A 71 12.87 -0.30 10.40
N GLN A 72 14.17 -0.05 10.56
CA GLN A 72 15.17 -0.74 9.75
C GLN A 72 15.06 -2.25 9.98
N PRO A 73 15.14 -3.07 8.90
CA PRO A 73 15.06 -4.52 9.04
C PRO A 73 16.25 -5.08 9.83
N GLU A 74 16.02 -6.23 10.47
CA GLU A 74 17.04 -6.94 11.23
C GLU A 74 18.26 -7.21 10.34
N GLY A 75 19.46 -6.80 10.80
CA GLY A 75 20.71 -6.91 10.04
C GLY A 75 21.06 -5.67 9.18
N TYR A 76 20.18 -4.69 9.07
CA TYR A 76 20.46 -3.40 8.43
C TYR A 76 20.57 -2.23 9.42
N ASP A 77 20.12 -2.42 10.66
CA ASP A 77 20.27 -1.43 11.72
C ASP A 77 21.76 -1.15 11.98
N ASP A 78 22.14 0.09 11.70
CA ASP A 78 23.48 0.62 11.83
C ASP A 78 23.66 1.48 13.10
N GLY A 79 22.66 1.47 13.99
CA GLY A 79 22.66 2.27 15.23
C GLY A 79 22.52 3.77 15.00
N SER A 80 22.27 4.21 13.76
CA SER A 80 22.10 5.63 13.41
C SER A 80 20.74 6.19 13.81
N GLY A 81 19.79 5.33 14.20
CA GLY A 81 18.40 5.71 14.47
C GLY A 81 17.60 6.10 13.21
N ARG A 82 18.14 5.86 12.01
CA ARG A 82 17.40 6.09 10.75
C ARG A 82 16.22 5.13 10.63
N VAL A 83 15.24 5.52 9.82
CA VAL A 83 14.04 4.72 9.48
C VAL A 83 13.93 4.56 7.97
N CYS A 84 13.28 3.49 7.51
CA CYS A 84 13.06 3.26 6.08
C CYS A 84 11.76 3.93 5.64
N LYS A 85 11.81 4.70 4.54
CA LYS A 85 10.60 5.20 3.87
C LYS A 85 10.10 4.15 2.89
N LEU A 86 8.83 3.79 2.99
CA LEU A 86 8.18 2.86 2.08
C LEU A 86 7.74 3.62 0.82
N LEU A 87 8.22 3.18 -0.35
CA LEU A 87 7.97 3.85 -1.64
C LEU A 87 6.81 3.22 -2.42
N LYS A 88 6.46 1.96 -2.11
CA LYS A 88 5.43 1.17 -2.79
C LYS A 88 4.58 0.42 -1.77
N GLY A 89 3.42 -0.07 -2.20
CA GLY A 89 2.48 -0.80 -1.35
C GLY A 89 3.09 -2.02 -0.64
N LEU A 90 2.37 -2.49 0.38
CA LEU A 90 2.68 -3.68 1.17
C LEU A 90 2.14 -4.97 0.54
#